data_AF-A0A956C137-F1
#
_entry.id   AF-A0A956C137-F1
#
_cell.length_a   1.000
_cell.length_b   1.000
_cell.length_c   1.000
_cell.angle_alpha   90.00
_cell.angle_beta   90.00
_cell.angle_gamma   90.00
#
_symmetry.space_group_name_H-M   'P 1'
#
loop_
_entity.id
_entity.type
_entity.pdbx_description
1 polymer ?
#
loop_
_entity_poly.entity_id
_entity_poly.type
_entity_poly.pdbx_seq_one_letter_code
_entity_poly.pdbx_strand_id
1 'polypeptide(L)'
;MEFRGRAFYPANLSSPAPVVVLLHGRHAVCESGSFALSWPCTTGAPIPSHLGYDYLAKALAEKGMVVISISANGINAKDNGTIDGGAMARAELIQRHLELLDDANRQATAPFGTTFVGRLDLSRVGTMGHSRGGEGVVQHYLYNQSLGTPFGVQAVLPLAPVDFNGLIPSAVPLAVTVGYCDGDVVTLEGVRFFDRARNAVPGDPAPKHLFISYGANHNFFNTVWSPSTYPIGAMDDWEIIESNFANIDPHCNTNAPSHRRLAEDEQQDLLEEIGVAFFSRYLLLHSTDDFLRGDDPLPMGSRGAPNRVTYHPADANGLTIHTFDGPDSIGTNDLGGTQSGQIGSYGLCGNLDEGQDACATGGGFWGLSGQDPHQALGRFRAIYTSGHYLGETIPTADADWTAYGTLQFRASADVEPGGQGTNLRVALRDQSGEVAFVDVSDVTDTLTAPPGNSPSITPRIMM
;
A
#
# COMPACT_ATOMS: atom_id res chain seq x y z
N MET A 1 -20.28 -17.73 7.62
CA MET A 1 -19.46 -16.55 7.99
C MET A 1 -19.78 -16.17 9.43
N GLU A 2 -18.80 -15.64 10.15
CA GLU A 2 -18.99 -15.02 11.46
C GLU A 2 -19.42 -13.57 11.25
N PHE A 3 -20.49 -13.11 11.92
CA PHE A 3 -20.89 -11.71 11.94
C PHE A 3 -20.53 -11.13 13.30
N ARG A 4 -19.27 -10.71 13.42
CA ARG A 4 -18.69 -10.16 14.65
C ARG A 4 -17.82 -8.97 14.30
N GLY A 5 -17.94 -7.93 15.08
CA GLY A 5 -17.04 -6.80 15.03
C GLY A 5 -17.19 -5.91 16.26
N ARG A 6 -16.34 -4.90 16.36
CA ARG A 6 -16.42 -3.86 17.38
C ARG A 6 -16.59 -2.51 16.73
N ALA A 7 -17.60 -1.77 17.17
CA ALA A 7 -17.87 -0.42 16.70
C ALA A 7 -17.23 0.62 17.64
N PHE A 8 -16.66 1.65 17.05
CA PHE A 8 -16.14 2.86 17.69
C PHE A 8 -16.85 4.05 17.06
N TYR A 9 -17.30 4.99 17.88
CA TYR A 9 -18.02 6.16 17.41
C TYR A 9 -17.87 7.30 18.41
N PRO A 10 -17.96 8.56 17.95
CA PRO A 10 -17.96 9.73 18.82
C PRO A 10 -18.99 9.58 19.94
N ALA A 11 -18.62 9.97 21.17
CA ALA A 11 -19.54 9.96 22.31
C ALA A 11 -20.80 10.80 22.05
N ASN A 12 -20.68 11.84 21.21
CA ASN A 12 -21.80 12.66 20.74
C ASN A 12 -21.95 12.58 19.21
N LEU A 13 -22.72 11.60 18.74
CA LEU A 13 -23.03 11.40 17.33
C LEU A 13 -24.26 12.23 16.93
N SER A 14 -24.06 13.54 16.76
CA SER A 14 -25.14 14.52 16.55
C SER A 14 -25.52 14.76 15.07
N SER A 15 -24.67 14.37 14.14
CA SER A 15 -24.88 14.45 12.68
C SER A 15 -24.45 13.15 11.99
N PRO A 16 -24.91 12.87 10.76
CA PRO A 16 -24.43 11.73 9.97
C PRO A 16 -22.90 11.76 9.81
N ALA A 17 -22.24 10.70 10.30
CA ALA A 17 -20.80 10.54 10.25
C ALA A 17 -20.39 9.56 9.13
N PRO A 18 -19.26 9.78 8.43
CA PRO A 18 -18.67 8.78 7.56
C PRO A 18 -18.41 7.47 8.29
N VAL A 19 -18.44 6.37 7.55
CA VAL A 19 -18.21 5.02 8.09
C VAL A 19 -16.87 4.48 7.61
N VAL A 20 -16.08 3.90 8.51
CA VAL A 20 -14.87 3.16 8.15
C VAL A 20 -15.00 1.70 8.56
N VAL A 21 -14.71 0.77 7.65
CA VAL A 21 -14.65 -0.66 7.95
C VAL A 21 -13.19 -1.12 7.99
N LEU A 22 -12.78 -1.72 9.12
CA LEU A 22 -11.45 -2.33 9.27
C LEU A 22 -11.58 -3.85 9.20
N LEU A 23 -10.76 -4.50 8.39
CA LEU A 23 -10.77 -5.95 8.19
C LEU A 23 -9.38 -6.55 8.46
N HIS A 24 -9.30 -7.46 9.43
CA HIS A 24 -8.06 -8.19 9.67
C HIS A 24 -7.77 -9.25 8.59
N GLY A 25 -6.49 -9.60 8.48
CA GLY A 25 -5.99 -10.59 7.54
C GLY A 25 -6.08 -12.03 8.01
N ARG A 26 -5.37 -12.89 7.28
CA ARG A 26 -5.22 -14.29 7.64
C ARG A 26 -4.21 -14.41 8.76
N HIS A 27 -4.61 -15.07 9.84
CA HIS A 27 -3.76 -15.40 10.97
C HIS A 27 -4.28 -16.65 11.66
N ALA A 28 -3.55 -17.15 12.66
CA ALA A 28 -4.06 -18.21 13.54
C ALA A 28 -5.45 -17.83 14.09
N VAL A 29 -6.37 -18.79 14.10
CA VAL A 29 -7.78 -18.55 14.39
C VAL A 29 -8.13 -18.85 15.85
N CYS A 30 -7.44 -19.81 16.46
CA CYS A 30 -7.73 -20.30 17.80
C CYS A 30 -6.49 -20.30 18.70
N GLU A 31 -6.69 -20.03 19.99
CA GLU A 31 -5.67 -20.10 21.04
C GLU A 31 -5.27 -21.55 21.36
N SER A 32 -4.60 -22.23 20.43
CA SER A 32 -4.22 -23.64 20.60
C SER A 32 -2.70 -23.87 20.62
N GLY A 33 -1.90 -22.81 20.71
CA GLY A 33 -0.43 -22.89 20.76
C GLY A 33 0.24 -23.38 19.46
N SER A 34 -0.53 -23.51 18.38
CA SER A 34 -0.09 -23.82 17.01
C SER A 34 -0.85 -22.94 16.02
N PHE A 35 -0.35 -22.77 14.80
CA PHE A 35 -1.07 -22.04 13.74
C PHE A 35 -2.28 -22.86 13.27
N ALA A 36 -3.36 -22.82 14.07
CA ALA A 36 -4.58 -23.55 13.82
C ALA A 36 -5.57 -22.69 13.02
N LEU A 37 -6.00 -23.22 11.87
CA LEU A 37 -7.02 -22.64 11.00
C LEU A 37 -8.34 -23.42 11.10
N SER A 38 -8.67 -23.94 12.29
CA SER A 38 -9.95 -24.60 12.53
C SER A 38 -11.01 -23.57 12.94
N TRP A 39 -12.22 -23.71 12.41
CA TRP A 39 -13.36 -22.89 12.82
C TRP A 39 -14.65 -23.71 12.81
N PRO A 40 -15.51 -23.61 13.84
CA PRO A 40 -15.28 -22.89 15.11
C PRO A 40 -14.14 -23.50 15.95
N CYS A 41 -13.59 -22.74 16.89
CA CYS A 41 -12.54 -23.23 17.78
C CYS A 41 -13.06 -24.36 18.67
N THR A 42 -12.46 -25.55 18.51
CA THR A 42 -12.76 -26.72 19.37
C THR A 42 -11.96 -26.69 20.68
N THR A 43 -10.81 -26.02 20.66
CA THR A 43 -9.90 -25.83 21.81
C THR A 43 -9.41 -24.38 21.81
N GLY A 44 -9.33 -23.76 22.98
CA GLY A 44 -8.95 -22.35 23.13
C GLY A 44 -10.06 -21.39 22.72
N ALA A 45 -9.90 -20.10 23.05
CA ALA A 45 -10.80 -19.08 22.55
C ALA A 45 -10.45 -18.68 21.10
N PRO A 46 -11.40 -18.12 20.34
CA PRO A 46 -11.10 -17.42 19.10
C PRO A 46 -10.10 -16.28 19.34
N ILE A 47 -9.01 -16.25 18.56
CA ILE A 47 -8.06 -15.13 18.58
C ILE A 47 -8.80 -13.89 18.06
N PRO A 48 -8.89 -12.79 18.83
CA PRO A 48 -9.74 -11.66 18.50
C PRO A 48 -9.03 -10.67 17.58
N SER A 49 -8.52 -11.12 16.43
CA SER A 49 -7.67 -10.31 15.53
C SER A 49 -8.30 -8.98 15.08
N HIS A 50 -9.63 -8.88 15.05
CA HIS A 50 -10.36 -7.63 14.78
C HIS A 50 -10.16 -6.55 15.86
N LEU A 51 -9.81 -6.92 17.10
CA LEU A 51 -9.50 -5.95 18.16
C LEU A 51 -8.09 -5.37 18.04
N GLY A 52 -7.26 -5.92 17.15
CA GLY A 52 -5.88 -5.49 16.92
C GLY A 52 -5.72 -4.07 16.41
N TYR A 53 -6.80 -3.46 15.88
CA TYR A 53 -6.84 -2.10 15.36
C TYR A 53 -7.67 -1.16 16.23
N ASP A 54 -7.91 -1.53 17.49
CA ASP A 54 -8.64 -0.68 18.43
C ASP A 54 -8.03 0.73 18.56
N TYR A 55 -6.70 0.86 18.41
CA TYR A 55 -6.00 2.16 18.45
C TYR A 55 -6.44 3.06 17.28
N LEU A 56 -6.29 2.58 16.04
CA LEU A 56 -6.71 3.28 14.83
C LEU A 56 -8.23 3.56 14.85
N ALA A 57 -9.04 2.59 15.27
CA ALA A 57 -10.49 2.76 15.31
C ALA A 57 -10.91 3.86 16.31
N LYS A 58 -10.23 3.98 17.45
CA LYS A 58 -10.43 5.09 18.41
C LYS A 58 -9.99 6.41 17.80
N ALA A 59 -8.79 6.48 17.23
CA ALA A 59 -8.26 7.71 16.64
C ALA A 59 -9.15 8.26 15.52
N LEU A 60 -9.65 7.38 14.64
CA LEU A 60 -10.63 7.75 13.62
C LEU A 60 -11.97 8.20 14.21
N ALA A 61 -12.44 7.55 15.28
CA ALA A 61 -13.66 7.97 15.97
C ALA A 61 -13.52 9.35 16.63
N GLU A 62 -12.34 9.68 17.15
CA GLU A 62 -12.02 11.02 17.67
C GLU A 62 -12.04 12.10 16.60
N LYS A 63 -11.78 11.74 15.33
CA LYS A 63 -11.95 12.64 14.17
C LYS A 63 -13.40 12.78 13.70
N GLY A 64 -14.36 12.09 14.32
CA GLY A 64 -15.78 12.21 13.98
C GLY A 64 -16.31 11.12 13.04
N MET A 65 -15.56 10.03 12.82
CA MET A 65 -16.00 8.91 11.99
C MET A 65 -16.63 7.78 12.83
N VAL A 66 -17.52 7.00 12.25
CA VAL A 66 -17.98 5.73 12.86
C VAL A 66 -17.14 4.60 12.28
N VAL A 67 -16.49 3.82 13.12
CA VAL A 67 -15.61 2.74 12.68
C VAL A 67 -16.16 1.41 13.13
N ILE A 68 -16.13 0.40 12.27
CA ILE A 68 -16.38 -1.00 12.64
C ILE A 68 -15.17 -1.86 12.26
N SER A 69 -14.57 -2.52 13.24
CA SER A 69 -13.51 -3.51 13.00
C SER A 69 -14.10 -4.91 13.06
N ILE A 70 -14.05 -5.65 11.96
CA ILE A 70 -14.80 -6.91 11.76
C ILE A 70 -13.91 -8.14 11.76
N SER A 71 -14.44 -9.27 12.23
CA SER A 71 -13.73 -10.54 12.31
C SER A 71 -13.96 -11.42 11.09
N ALA A 72 -12.87 -11.96 10.56
CA ALA A 72 -12.81 -12.85 9.40
C ALA A 72 -12.26 -14.25 9.75
N ASN A 73 -12.26 -14.64 11.02
CA ASN A 73 -11.73 -15.93 11.47
C ASN A 73 -12.37 -17.13 10.76
N GLY A 74 -13.70 -17.09 10.57
CA GLY A 74 -14.41 -18.10 9.80
C GLY A 74 -14.00 -18.19 8.33
N ILE A 75 -13.49 -17.11 7.73
CA ILE A 75 -12.95 -17.08 6.37
C ILE A 75 -11.52 -17.64 6.37
N ASN A 76 -10.68 -17.22 7.32
CA ASN A 76 -9.29 -17.71 7.47
C ASN A 76 -9.21 -19.25 7.50
N ALA A 77 -10.21 -19.91 8.09
CA ALA A 77 -10.26 -21.37 8.18
C ALA A 77 -10.49 -22.10 6.84
N LYS A 78 -10.90 -21.38 5.79
CA LYS A 78 -11.33 -21.95 4.50
C LYS A 78 -10.74 -21.27 3.29
N ASP A 79 -10.03 -20.16 3.47
CA ASP A 79 -9.59 -19.29 2.38
C ASP A 79 -8.61 -19.96 1.40
N ASN A 80 -7.75 -20.86 1.86
CA ASN A 80 -6.89 -21.68 0.98
C ASN A 80 -7.66 -22.74 0.16
N GLY A 81 -8.94 -22.95 0.44
CA GLY A 81 -9.81 -23.84 -0.33
C GLY A 81 -10.44 -23.16 -1.54
N THR A 82 -10.22 -21.86 -1.75
CA THR A 82 -10.76 -21.10 -2.89
C THR A 82 -9.64 -20.55 -3.75
N ILE A 83 -9.92 -20.40 -5.05
CA ILE A 83 -8.94 -19.91 -6.02
C ILE A 83 -8.50 -18.47 -5.75
N ASP A 84 -9.40 -17.67 -5.18
CA ASP A 84 -9.22 -16.24 -4.89
C ASP A 84 -8.59 -15.97 -3.52
N GLY A 85 -8.15 -17.01 -2.80
CA GLY A 85 -7.59 -16.89 -1.45
C GLY A 85 -8.56 -16.27 -0.43
N GLY A 86 -9.86 -16.31 -0.70
CA GLY A 86 -10.94 -15.80 0.16
C GLY A 86 -11.27 -14.31 -0.04
N ALA A 87 -10.72 -13.66 -1.08
CA ALA A 87 -10.96 -12.24 -1.36
C ALA A 87 -12.46 -11.92 -1.52
N MET A 88 -13.20 -12.73 -2.29
CA MET A 88 -14.63 -12.51 -2.51
C MET A 88 -15.44 -12.70 -1.22
N ALA A 89 -15.14 -13.73 -0.43
CA ALA A 89 -15.82 -13.94 0.85
C ALA A 89 -15.59 -12.77 1.83
N ARG A 90 -14.40 -12.15 1.80
CA ARG A 90 -14.10 -10.93 2.58
C ARG A 90 -14.86 -9.73 2.08
N ALA A 91 -14.98 -9.57 0.75
CA ALA A 91 -15.79 -8.53 0.14
C ALA A 91 -17.26 -8.63 0.53
N GLU A 92 -17.84 -9.83 0.44
CA GLU A 92 -19.22 -10.10 0.88
C GLU A 92 -19.40 -9.83 2.38
N LEU A 93 -18.40 -10.16 3.20
CA LEU A 93 -18.43 -9.89 4.63
C LEU A 93 -18.48 -8.38 4.94
N ILE A 94 -17.67 -7.57 4.25
CA ILE A 94 -17.69 -6.11 4.38
C ILE A 94 -19.04 -5.57 3.91
N GLN A 95 -19.48 -5.97 2.72
CA GLN A 95 -20.77 -5.57 2.15
C GLN A 95 -21.92 -5.85 3.12
N ARG A 96 -21.94 -7.05 3.72
CA ARG A 96 -22.97 -7.44 4.68
C ARG A 96 -22.93 -6.63 5.98
N HIS A 97 -21.75 -6.23 6.45
CA HIS A 97 -21.67 -5.33 7.62
C HIS A 97 -22.16 -3.92 7.30
N LEU A 98 -21.92 -3.42 6.09
CA LEU A 98 -22.48 -2.13 5.64
C LEU A 98 -24.01 -2.19 5.55
N GLU A 99 -24.59 -3.28 5.05
CA GLU A 99 -26.05 -3.50 5.07
C GLU A 99 -26.63 -3.53 6.49
N LEU A 100 -25.94 -4.18 7.43
CA LEU A 100 -26.37 -4.20 8.84
C LEU A 100 -26.30 -2.81 9.49
N LEU A 101 -25.29 -2.02 9.13
CA LEU A 101 -25.17 -0.62 9.56
C LEU A 101 -26.25 0.26 8.94
N ASP A 102 -26.58 0.03 7.67
CA ASP A 102 -27.67 0.70 6.97
C ASP A 102 -29.03 0.41 7.60
N ASP A 103 -29.29 -0.84 7.99
CA ASP A 103 -30.47 -1.20 8.78
C ASP A 103 -30.47 -0.49 10.15
N ALA A 104 -29.33 -0.44 10.84
CA ALA A 104 -29.17 0.31 12.10
C ALA A 104 -29.32 1.84 11.92
N ASN A 105 -29.05 2.34 10.73
CA ASN A 105 -29.23 3.74 10.37
C ASN A 105 -30.70 4.08 10.11
N ARG A 106 -31.51 3.13 9.62
CA ARG A 106 -32.93 3.33 9.35
C ARG A 106 -33.81 3.12 10.57
N GLN A 107 -33.45 2.17 11.43
CA GLN A 107 -34.30 1.73 12.53
C GLN A 107 -33.49 1.19 13.71
N ALA A 108 -34.16 1.04 14.85
CA ALA A 108 -33.53 0.47 16.03
C ALA A 108 -33.19 -1.02 15.81
N THR A 109 -31.92 -1.38 15.95
CA THR A 109 -31.45 -2.77 15.81
C THR A 109 -30.52 -3.14 16.96
N ALA A 110 -30.53 -4.40 17.40
CA ALA A 110 -29.53 -4.87 18.36
C ALA A 110 -28.15 -5.00 17.68
N PRO A 111 -27.03 -4.74 18.38
CA PRO A 111 -26.93 -4.33 19.78
C PRO A 111 -27.03 -2.81 19.99
N PHE A 112 -27.19 -2.01 18.93
CA PHE A 112 -27.03 -0.55 18.99
C PHE A 112 -28.28 0.21 19.46
N GLY A 113 -29.45 -0.44 19.51
CA GLY A 113 -30.71 0.23 19.79
C GLY A 113 -30.94 1.36 18.79
N THR A 114 -31.25 2.55 19.29
CA THR A 114 -31.44 3.75 18.46
C THR A 114 -30.16 4.54 18.19
N THR A 115 -29.00 4.08 18.67
CA THR A 115 -27.73 4.85 18.64
C THR A 115 -27.38 5.35 17.24
N PHE A 116 -27.60 4.52 16.21
CA PHE A 116 -27.23 4.84 14.84
C PHE A 116 -28.36 5.39 13.96
N VAL A 117 -29.59 5.48 14.47
CA VAL A 117 -30.74 5.89 13.66
C VAL A 117 -30.56 7.32 13.14
N GLY A 118 -30.42 7.47 11.83
CA GLY A 118 -30.15 8.72 11.12
C GLY A 118 -28.77 9.31 11.39
N ARG A 119 -27.80 8.50 11.83
CA ARG A 119 -26.48 8.94 12.28
C ARG A 119 -25.31 8.46 11.42
N LEU A 120 -25.56 7.60 10.43
CA LEU A 120 -24.51 7.09 9.55
C LEU A 120 -24.66 7.70 8.15
N ASP A 121 -23.55 8.18 7.61
CA ASP A 121 -23.43 8.62 6.23
C ASP A 121 -22.75 7.54 5.39
N LEU A 122 -23.55 6.62 4.87
CA LEU A 122 -23.08 5.50 4.05
C LEU A 122 -22.78 5.90 2.59
N SER A 123 -22.91 7.19 2.25
CA SER A 123 -22.37 7.74 1.01
C SER A 123 -20.88 8.11 1.13
N ARG A 124 -20.32 8.08 2.35
CA ARG A 124 -18.91 8.33 2.66
C ARG A 124 -18.33 7.17 3.45
N VAL A 125 -17.88 6.14 2.73
CA VAL A 125 -17.32 4.90 3.29
C VAL A 125 -15.82 4.80 3.00
N GLY A 126 -15.03 4.53 4.02
CA GLY A 126 -13.63 4.10 3.89
C GLY A 126 -13.47 2.63 4.27
N THR A 127 -12.52 1.94 3.64
CA THR A 127 -12.20 0.54 3.98
C THR A 127 -10.71 0.34 4.14
N MET A 128 -10.28 -0.22 5.28
CA MET A 128 -8.92 -0.70 5.49
C MET A 128 -8.91 -2.21 5.67
N GLY A 129 -7.95 -2.89 5.04
CA GLY A 129 -7.78 -4.32 5.19
C GLY A 129 -6.31 -4.71 5.27
N HIS A 130 -5.98 -5.70 6.10
CA HIS A 130 -4.59 -6.16 6.28
C HIS A 130 -4.34 -7.52 5.60
N SER A 131 -3.22 -7.74 4.90
CA SER A 131 -2.83 -9.04 4.33
C SER A 131 -3.85 -9.51 3.30
N ARG A 132 -4.40 -10.73 3.43
CA ARG A 132 -5.58 -11.18 2.68
C ARG A 132 -6.81 -10.29 2.86
N GLY A 133 -6.92 -9.60 4.00
CA GLY A 133 -7.91 -8.56 4.22
C GLY A 133 -7.70 -7.33 3.34
N GLY A 134 -6.45 -7.01 2.99
CA GLY A 134 -6.09 -5.90 2.13
C GLY A 134 -6.54 -6.11 0.69
N GLU A 135 -6.33 -7.31 0.13
CA GLU A 135 -6.96 -7.69 -1.14
C GLU A 135 -8.50 -7.73 -0.99
N GLY A 136 -9.00 -8.19 0.16
CA GLY A 136 -10.44 -8.22 0.46
C GLY A 136 -11.12 -6.84 0.38
N VAL A 137 -10.47 -5.74 0.79
CA VAL A 137 -11.04 -4.39 0.67
C VAL A 137 -10.98 -3.84 -0.75
N VAL A 138 -9.97 -4.24 -1.54
CA VAL A 138 -9.93 -3.94 -2.98
C VAL A 138 -11.04 -4.70 -3.70
N GLN A 139 -11.20 -5.99 -3.41
CA GLN A 139 -12.30 -6.81 -3.93
C GLN A 139 -13.66 -6.26 -3.51
N HIS A 140 -13.81 -5.75 -2.28
CA HIS A 140 -15.03 -5.09 -1.82
C HIS A 140 -15.38 -3.87 -2.66
N TYR A 141 -14.40 -3.01 -2.96
CA TYR A 141 -14.65 -1.83 -3.80
C TYR A 141 -15.21 -2.21 -5.18
N LEU A 142 -14.60 -3.21 -5.84
CA LEU A 142 -15.06 -3.70 -7.13
C LEU A 142 -16.42 -4.41 -7.05
N TYR A 143 -16.63 -5.20 -5.99
CA TYR A 143 -17.90 -5.87 -5.76
C TYR A 143 -19.04 -4.88 -5.49
N ASN A 144 -18.83 -3.87 -4.65
CA ASN A 144 -19.81 -2.82 -4.41
C ASN A 144 -20.19 -2.10 -5.72
N GLN A 145 -19.22 -1.82 -6.61
CA GLN A 145 -19.52 -1.27 -7.93
C GLN A 145 -20.36 -2.21 -8.81
N SER A 146 -20.08 -3.52 -8.80
CA SER A 146 -20.86 -4.48 -9.59
C SER A 146 -22.31 -4.62 -9.11
N LEU A 147 -22.59 -4.25 -7.86
CA LEU A 147 -23.93 -4.13 -7.30
C LEU A 147 -24.61 -2.77 -7.58
N GLY A 148 -24.00 -1.89 -8.37
CA GLY A 148 -24.51 -0.55 -8.66
C GLY A 148 -24.15 0.51 -7.61
N THR A 149 -23.09 0.29 -6.83
CA THR A 149 -22.56 1.21 -5.81
C THR A 149 -23.60 1.56 -4.72
N PRO A 150 -24.19 0.57 -4.04
CA PRO A 150 -25.14 0.82 -2.95
C PRO A 150 -24.52 1.62 -1.79
N PHE A 151 -23.19 1.55 -1.61
CA PHE A 151 -22.44 2.33 -0.63
C PHE A 151 -21.38 3.19 -1.32
N GLY A 152 -21.20 4.43 -0.85
CA GLY A 152 -20.24 5.37 -1.41
C GLY A 152 -18.83 5.14 -0.89
N VAL A 153 -18.14 4.12 -1.42
CA VAL A 153 -16.75 3.82 -1.05
C VAL A 153 -15.82 4.86 -1.68
N GLN A 154 -15.23 5.72 -0.84
CA GLN A 154 -14.46 6.91 -1.24
C GLN A 154 -12.97 6.81 -0.89
N ALA A 155 -12.54 5.80 -0.14
CA ALA A 155 -11.15 5.64 0.26
C ALA A 155 -10.83 4.17 0.59
N VAL A 156 -9.78 3.61 -0.03
CA VAL A 156 -9.37 2.21 0.19
C VAL A 156 -7.91 2.17 0.65
N LEU A 157 -7.66 1.53 1.80
CA LEU A 157 -6.33 1.39 2.40
C LEU A 157 -5.96 -0.11 2.56
N PRO A 158 -5.30 -0.71 1.56
CA PRO A 158 -4.72 -2.04 1.69
C PRO A 158 -3.40 -1.99 2.48
N LEU A 159 -3.40 -2.57 3.69
CA LEU A 159 -2.23 -2.72 4.55
C LEU A 159 -1.57 -4.09 4.33
N ALA A 160 -0.25 -4.08 4.12
CA ALA A 160 0.60 -5.22 3.80
C ALA A 160 -0.13 -6.29 2.95
N PRO A 161 -0.78 -5.90 1.83
CA PRO A 161 -1.77 -6.77 1.22
C PRO A 161 -1.10 -7.84 0.36
N VAL A 162 -1.76 -8.98 0.24
CA VAL A 162 -1.48 -9.95 -0.84
C VAL A 162 -2.04 -9.43 -2.16
N ASP A 163 -1.66 -10.03 -3.28
CA ASP A 163 -2.18 -9.72 -4.62
C ASP A 163 -2.37 -11.00 -5.44
N PHE A 164 -3.29 -11.86 -5.01
CA PHE A 164 -3.52 -13.16 -5.66
C PHE A 164 -4.35 -13.06 -6.93
N ASN A 165 -5.17 -12.02 -7.06
CA ASN A 165 -6.19 -11.90 -8.10
C ASN A 165 -5.90 -10.78 -9.12
N GLY A 166 -4.81 -10.02 -8.95
CA GLY A 166 -4.43 -9.01 -9.94
C GLY A 166 -5.43 -7.85 -10.07
N LEU A 167 -6.18 -7.53 -9.02
CA LEU A 167 -7.28 -6.56 -9.06
C LEU A 167 -6.75 -5.13 -9.33
N ILE A 168 -7.59 -4.29 -9.93
CA ILE A 168 -7.25 -2.90 -10.29
C ILE A 168 -8.30 -1.94 -9.71
N PRO A 169 -8.02 -1.30 -8.56
CA PRO A 169 -8.90 -0.27 -7.99
C PRO A 169 -8.66 1.11 -8.64
N SER A 170 -9.46 1.46 -9.64
CA SER A 170 -9.47 2.80 -10.27
C SER A 170 -10.57 3.70 -9.72
N ALA A 171 -10.46 5.02 -9.95
CA ALA A 171 -11.45 6.02 -9.56
C ALA A 171 -11.74 6.12 -8.05
N VAL A 172 -10.82 5.63 -7.21
CA VAL A 172 -10.86 5.76 -5.76
C VAL A 172 -9.48 6.10 -5.19
N PRO A 173 -9.40 7.02 -4.21
CA PRO A 173 -8.18 7.22 -3.44
C PRO A 173 -7.70 5.90 -2.86
N LEU A 174 -6.43 5.57 -3.11
CA LEU A 174 -5.81 4.31 -2.70
C LEU A 174 -4.57 4.58 -1.85
N ALA A 175 -4.46 3.97 -0.68
CA ALA A 175 -3.25 4.00 0.15
C ALA A 175 -2.75 2.59 0.43
N VAL A 176 -1.82 2.12 -0.39
CA VAL A 176 -1.12 0.85 -0.15
C VAL A 176 -0.01 1.11 0.88
N THR A 177 0.01 0.38 1.98
CA THR A 177 1.05 0.50 3.01
C THR A 177 1.74 -0.84 3.19
N VAL A 178 3.07 -0.90 3.11
CA VAL A 178 3.85 -2.14 3.21
C VAL A 178 5.06 -1.98 4.14
N GLY A 179 5.44 -3.06 4.82
CA GLY A 179 6.64 -3.13 5.67
C GLY A 179 7.79 -3.84 4.95
N TYR A 180 8.97 -3.24 4.88
CA TYR A 180 10.16 -3.85 4.24
C TYR A 180 10.63 -5.15 4.92
N CYS A 181 10.38 -5.30 6.22
CA CYS A 181 10.68 -6.51 6.97
C CYS A 181 9.46 -7.43 7.11
N ASP A 182 8.51 -7.35 6.17
CA ASP A 182 7.37 -8.26 6.09
C ASP A 182 7.86 -9.67 5.75
N GLY A 183 7.70 -10.60 6.69
CA GLY A 183 8.09 -12.00 6.61
C GLY A 183 6.96 -12.95 6.22
N ASP A 184 5.71 -12.48 6.14
CA ASP A 184 4.56 -13.28 5.68
C ASP A 184 4.36 -13.08 4.16
N VAL A 185 4.18 -11.82 3.73
CA VAL A 185 4.10 -11.40 2.33
C VAL A 185 5.46 -10.87 1.89
N VAL A 186 6.45 -11.77 1.88
CA VAL A 186 7.86 -11.44 1.65
C VAL A 186 8.14 -10.74 0.30
N THR A 187 7.23 -10.88 -0.67
CA THR A 187 7.30 -10.27 -2.00
C THR A 187 6.90 -8.81 -2.04
N LEU A 188 6.13 -8.34 -1.07
CA LEU A 188 5.35 -7.11 -1.16
C LEU A 188 4.52 -6.98 -2.44
N GLU A 189 3.98 -8.08 -2.93
CA GLU A 189 3.14 -8.10 -4.13
C GLU A 189 1.95 -7.13 -4.07
N GLY A 190 1.53 -6.72 -2.87
CA GLY A 190 0.58 -5.64 -2.64
C GLY A 190 0.88 -4.31 -3.33
N VAL A 191 2.16 -4.01 -3.59
CA VAL A 191 2.59 -2.81 -4.33
C VAL A 191 1.97 -2.74 -5.73
N ARG A 192 1.63 -3.89 -6.32
CA ARG A 192 1.04 -3.99 -7.65
C ARG A 192 -0.33 -3.32 -7.75
N PHE A 193 -1.07 -3.16 -6.65
CA PHE A 193 -2.31 -2.38 -6.66
C PHE A 193 -2.04 -0.92 -7.03
N PHE A 194 -1.00 -0.31 -6.47
CA PHE A 194 -0.59 1.04 -6.83
C PHE A 194 -0.13 1.09 -8.29
N ASP A 195 0.74 0.16 -8.69
CA ASP A 195 1.35 0.15 -10.03
C ASP A 195 0.32 -0.03 -11.15
N ARG A 196 -0.65 -0.95 -10.98
CA ARG A 196 -1.72 -1.14 -11.95
C ARG A 196 -2.70 0.01 -11.92
N ALA A 197 -3.06 0.56 -10.76
CA ALA A 197 -4.12 1.55 -10.66
C ALA A 197 -3.73 2.94 -11.16
N ARG A 198 -2.46 3.35 -11.10
CA ARG A 198 -2.02 4.72 -11.44
C ARG A 198 -2.35 5.14 -12.87
N ASN A 199 -2.18 4.24 -13.85
CA ASN A 199 -2.37 4.53 -15.28
C ASN A 199 -3.49 3.68 -15.92
N ALA A 200 -4.25 2.90 -15.15
CA ALA A 200 -5.22 1.96 -15.72
C ALA A 200 -6.39 2.62 -16.45
N VAL A 201 -6.81 3.81 -16.00
CA VAL A 201 -7.97 4.52 -16.55
C VAL A 201 -7.57 5.97 -16.85
N PRO A 202 -7.58 6.40 -18.13
CA PRO A 202 -7.38 7.78 -18.47
C PRO A 202 -8.41 8.68 -17.79
N GLY A 203 -7.94 9.78 -17.21
CA GLY A 203 -8.76 10.72 -16.46
C GLY A 203 -9.17 10.24 -15.07
N ASP A 204 -8.49 9.25 -14.48
CA ASP A 204 -8.76 8.81 -13.10
C ASP A 204 -8.68 10.03 -12.14
N PRO A 205 -9.80 10.42 -11.51
CA PRO A 205 -9.84 11.62 -10.66
C PRO A 205 -9.23 11.37 -9.28
N ALA A 206 -8.75 10.16 -9.00
CA ALA A 206 -8.33 9.77 -7.67
C ALA A 206 -6.81 9.55 -7.58
N PRO A 207 -6.16 10.16 -6.58
CA PRO A 207 -4.74 9.92 -6.34
C PRO A 207 -4.48 8.51 -5.80
N LYS A 208 -3.25 8.02 -6.02
CA LYS A 208 -2.74 6.78 -5.46
C LYS A 208 -1.55 7.09 -4.55
N HIS A 209 -1.44 6.34 -3.46
CA HIS A 209 -0.39 6.48 -2.46
C HIS A 209 0.21 5.10 -2.18
N LEU A 210 1.54 5.05 -2.10
CA LEU A 210 2.29 3.91 -1.64
C LEU A 210 3.19 4.34 -0.49
N PHE A 211 3.00 3.74 0.67
CA PHE A 211 3.80 3.95 1.87
C PHE A 211 4.65 2.71 2.11
N ILE A 212 5.95 2.92 2.28
CA ILE A 212 6.91 1.87 2.60
C ILE A 212 7.55 2.21 3.92
N SER A 213 7.45 1.31 4.89
CA SER A 213 8.20 1.42 6.13
C SER A 213 9.36 0.45 6.17
N TYR A 214 10.59 0.98 6.25
CA TYR A 214 11.76 0.12 6.18
C TYR A 214 11.94 -0.74 7.42
N GLY A 215 11.44 -0.32 8.58
CA GLY A 215 11.61 -1.06 9.82
C GLY A 215 10.41 -1.92 10.20
N ALA A 216 9.28 -1.87 9.48
CA ALA A 216 8.06 -2.59 9.81
C ALA A 216 8.01 -4.03 9.25
N ASN A 217 7.36 -4.94 9.97
CA ASN A 217 7.05 -6.31 9.52
C ASN A 217 5.57 -6.43 9.18
N HIS A 218 5.10 -7.66 8.92
CA HIS A 218 3.70 -7.93 8.65
C HIS A 218 2.86 -7.75 9.93
N ASN A 219 3.27 -8.40 11.02
CA ASN A 219 2.35 -8.64 12.13
C ASN A 219 2.11 -7.43 13.02
N PHE A 220 3.14 -6.61 13.25
CA PHE A 220 3.13 -5.68 14.39
C PHE A 220 2.20 -4.49 14.24
N PHE A 221 1.65 -4.26 13.04
CA PHE A 221 0.53 -3.34 12.84
C PHE A 221 -0.74 -3.76 13.60
N ASN A 222 -0.89 -5.04 13.96
CA ASN A 222 -2.04 -5.57 14.68
C ASN A 222 -1.65 -5.95 16.11
N THR A 223 -2.18 -5.27 17.12
CA THR A 223 -1.79 -5.50 18.52
C THR A 223 -2.10 -6.92 19.04
N VAL A 224 -3.00 -7.65 18.39
CA VAL A 224 -3.31 -9.06 18.73
C VAL A 224 -2.31 -10.03 18.08
N TRP A 225 -1.54 -9.59 17.08
CA TRP A 225 -0.49 -10.36 16.43
C TRP A 225 0.91 -9.98 16.96
N SER A 226 0.97 -9.03 17.89
CA SER A 226 2.18 -8.51 18.51
C SER A 226 2.45 -9.17 19.87
N PRO A 227 3.61 -9.84 20.07
CA PRO A 227 3.92 -10.60 21.28
C PRO A 227 3.84 -9.81 22.59
N SER A 228 4.17 -8.52 22.61
CA SER A 228 4.11 -7.73 23.86
C SER A 228 2.69 -7.54 24.38
N THR A 229 1.69 -7.59 23.49
CA THR A 229 0.29 -7.30 23.82
C THR A 229 -0.59 -8.55 23.85
N TYR A 230 -0.29 -9.56 23.01
CA TYR A 230 -1.10 -10.78 22.93
C TYR A 230 -0.23 -12.04 22.73
N PRO A 231 0.32 -12.66 23.79
CA PRO A 231 1.37 -13.66 23.65
C PRO A 231 0.94 -14.99 22.98
N ILE A 232 -0.36 -15.27 22.89
CA ILE A 232 -0.85 -16.54 22.33
C ILE A 232 -1.14 -16.37 20.83
N GLY A 233 -0.28 -16.96 20.00
CA GLY A 233 -0.45 -16.94 18.54
C GLY A 233 0.10 -15.69 17.84
N ALA A 234 0.56 -14.69 18.60
CA ALA A 234 1.38 -13.59 18.07
C ALA A 234 2.82 -14.04 17.81
N MET A 235 3.48 -13.37 16.86
CA MET A 235 4.90 -13.61 16.56
C MET A 235 5.51 -12.46 15.76
N ASP A 236 6.83 -12.27 15.85
CA ASP A 236 7.57 -11.55 14.82
C ASP A 236 7.68 -12.45 13.59
N ASP A 237 6.94 -12.12 12.53
CA ASP A 237 6.94 -12.89 11.28
C ASP A 237 8.31 -12.91 10.59
N TRP A 238 9.19 -11.92 10.85
CA TRP A 238 10.54 -11.93 10.31
C TRP A 238 11.40 -13.07 10.88
N GLU A 239 11.13 -13.54 12.11
CA GLU A 239 11.85 -14.67 12.69
C GLU A 239 11.66 -15.97 11.89
N ILE A 240 10.56 -16.10 11.14
CA ILE A 240 10.36 -17.21 10.20
C ILE A 240 11.40 -17.16 9.09
N ILE A 241 11.68 -15.97 8.56
CA ILE A 241 12.69 -15.79 7.51
C ILE A 241 14.08 -16.09 8.07
N GLU A 242 14.45 -15.49 9.21
CA GLU A 242 15.77 -15.69 9.82
C GLU A 242 16.05 -17.14 10.23
N SER A 243 15.04 -17.86 10.75
CA SER A 243 15.20 -19.25 11.15
C SER A 243 15.45 -20.19 9.97
N ASN A 244 14.93 -19.85 8.78
CA ASN A 244 15.19 -20.58 7.55
C ASN A 244 16.47 -20.11 6.84
N PHE A 245 16.86 -18.84 7.01
CA PHE A 245 17.98 -18.21 6.33
C PHE A 245 18.73 -17.25 7.27
N ALA A 246 19.68 -17.78 8.03
CA ALA A 246 20.39 -17.00 9.04
C ALA A 246 21.14 -15.79 8.44
N ASN A 247 20.89 -14.60 9.02
CA ASN A 247 21.54 -13.33 8.68
C ASN A 247 21.30 -12.86 7.24
N ILE A 248 20.11 -13.12 6.71
CA ILE A 248 19.82 -12.76 5.32
C ILE A 248 19.69 -11.25 5.11
N ASP A 249 19.14 -10.54 6.09
CA ASP A 249 19.05 -9.09 6.08
C ASP A 249 19.33 -8.50 7.47
N PRO A 250 20.55 -8.00 7.72
CA PRO A 250 20.91 -7.36 8.98
C PRO A 250 20.08 -6.13 9.34
N HIS A 251 19.34 -5.54 8.40
CA HIS A 251 18.42 -4.44 8.67
C HIS A 251 17.19 -4.93 9.43
N CYS A 252 16.68 -6.11 9.06
CA CYS A 252 15.48 -6.72 9.61
C CYS A 252 15.74 -7.70 10.76
N ASN A 253 16.96 -8.24 10.87
CA ASN A 253 17.33 -9.14 11.96
C ASN A 253 17.54 -8.38 13.29
N THR A 254 16.65 -8.58 14.26
CA THR A 254 16.74 -7.95 15.59
C THR A 254 17.98 -8.35 16.41
N ASN A 255 18.70 -9.41 16.04
CA ASN A 255 19.98 -9.79 16.66
C ASN A 255 21.18 -9.06 16.04
N ALA A 256 21.03 -8.41 14.89
CA ALA A 256 22.12 -7.70 14.22
C ALA A 256 22.32 -6.30 14.82
N PRO A 257 23.53 -5.89 15.25
CA PRO A 257 23.76 -4.55 15.82
C PRO A 257 23.40 -3.39 14.87
N SER A 258 23.34 -3.65 13.57
CA SER A 258 22.99 -2.70 12.52
C SER A 258 21.49 -2.58 12.25
N HIS A 259 20.64 -3.36 12.91
CA HIS A 259 19.21 -3.41 12.60
C HIS A 259 18.55 -2.04 12.73
N ARG A 260 17.47 -1.85 11.97
CA ARG A 260 16.59 -0.67 12.06
C ARG A 260 15.12 -1.09 12.10
N ARG A 261 14.85 -2.28 12.66
CA ARG A 261 13.50 -2.73 13.01
C ARG A 261 12.81 -1.72 13.93
N LEU A 262 11.58 -1.37 13.58
CA LEU A 262 10.67 -0.61 14.42
C LEU A 262 10.09 -1.52 15.51
N ALA A 263 9.91 -0.98 16.70
CA ALA A 263 9.19 -1.64 17.79
C ALA A 263 7.72 -1.88 17.43
N GLU A 264 7.03 -2.72 18.21
CA GLU A 264 5.63 -3.07 17.95
C GLU A 264 4.72 -1.83 17.95
N ASP A 265 4.84 -0.97 18.97
CA ASP A 265 4.07 0.26 19.13
C ASP A 265 4.36 1.28 18.02
N GLU A 266 5.62 1.39 17.59
CA GLU A 266 6.02 2.31 16.52
C GLU A 266 5.38 1.95 15.17
N GLN A 267 5.15 0.68 14.90
CA GLN A 267 4.44 0.24 13.69
C GLN A 267 2.93 0.54 13.79
N GLN A 268 2.35 0.47 14.98
CA GLN A 268 0.97 0.84 15.23
C GLN A 268 0.77 2.35 15.08
N ASP A 269 1.65 3.15 15.69
CA ASP A 269 1.66 4.61 15.54
C ASP A 269 1.73 5.02 14.06
N LEU A 270 2.60 4.37 13.28
CA LEU A 270 2.72 4.61 11.85
C LEU A 270 1.40 4.36 11.09
N LEU A 271 0.72 3.24 11.35
CA LEU A 271 -0.57 2.96 10.72
C LEU A 271 -1.65 3.94 11.18
N GLU A 272 -1.63 4.33 12.46
CA GLU A 272 -2.55 5.33 12.99
C GLU A 272 -2.42 6.64 12.23
N GLU A 273 -1.20 7.15 12.06
CA GLU A 273 -0.92 8.39 11.33
C GLU A 273 -1.40 8.32 9.88
N ILE A 274 -0.98 7.29 9.14
CA ILE A 274 -1.35 7.12 7.74
C ILE A 274 -2.87 6.99 7.62
N GLY A 275 -3.49 6.13 8.43
CA GLY A 275 -4.92 5.86 8.39
C GLY A 275 -5.76 7.10 8.75
N VAL A 276 -5.40 7.80 9.83
CA VAL A 276 -6.08 9.02 10.27
C VAL A 276 -5.99 10.11 9.22
N ALA A 277 -4.80 10.39 8.67
CA ALA A 277 -4.61 11.40 7.64
C ALA A 277 -5.38 11.06 6.36
N PHE A 278 -5.22 9.82 5.88
CA PHE A 278 -5.86 9.34 4.65
C PHE A 278 -7.39 9.42 4.74
N PHE A 279 -8.00 8.85 5.78
CA PHE A 279 -9.46 8.89 5.91
C PHE A 279 -9.98 10.28 6.24
N SER A 280 -9.26 11.10 7.01
CA SER A 280 -9.65 12.50 7.25
C SER A 280 -9.65 13.31 5.95
N ARG A 281 -8.64 13.10 5.09
CA ARG A 281 -8.53 13.79 3.81
C ARG A 281 -9.72 13.45 2.90
N TYR A 282 -10.03 12.17 2.75
CA TYR A 282 -10.98 11.71 1.72
C TYR A 282 -12.43 11.56 2.20
N LEU A 283 -12.69 11.40 3.51
CA LEU A 283 -14.06 11.27 4.04
C LEU A 283 -14.57 12.54 4.75
N LEU A 284 -13.67 13.33 5.33
CA LEU A 284 -14.00 14.59 6.03
C LEU A 284 -13.69 15.83 5.19
N LEU A 285 -13.02 15.68 4.04
CA LEU A 285 -12.60 16.78 3.16
C LEU A 285 -11.74 17.82 3.88
N HIS A 286 -10.99 17.41 4.91
CA HIS A 286 -10.05 18.28 5.61
C HIS A 286 -8.82 18.56 4.72
N SER A 287 -8.19 19.73 4.87
CA SER A 287 -7.01 20.11 4.07
C SER A 287 -5.72 19.52 4.65
N THR A 288 -5.20 18.56 3.89
CA THR A 288 -3.81 18.10 3.67
C THR A 288 -2.86 18.04 4.85
N ASP A 289 -2.63 16.82 5.32
CA ASP A 289 -1.32 16.41 5.80
C ASP A 289 -0.40 16.26 4.58
N ASP A 290 0.60 17.14 4.46
CA ASP A 290 1.51 17.22 3.30
C ASP A 290 2.36 15.94 3.12
N PHE A 291 2.53 15.16 4.18
CA PHE A 291 3.20 13.86 4.13
C PHE A 291 2.47 12.84 3.25
N LEU A 292 1.15 12.96 3.02
CA LEU A 292 0.42 12.04 2.13
C LEU A 292 0.93 12.12 0.69
N ARG A 293 1.53 13.26 0.31
CA ARG A 293 2.15 13.49 -1.00
C ARG A 293 3.65 13.19 -1.00
N GLY A 294 4.24 12.97 0.17
CA GLY A 294 5.68 12.87 0.37
C GLY A 294 6.39 14.23 0.40
N ASP A 295 5.65 15.34 0.47
CA ASP A 295 6.21 16.69 0.54
C ASP A 295 6.87 16.95 1.91
N ASP A 296 6.29 16.37 2.96
CA ASP A 296 6.82 16.37 4.32
C ASP A 296 7.14 14.94 4.80
N PRO A 297 8.09 14.77 5.73
CA PRO A 297 8.24 13.52 6.47
C PRO A 297 6.95 13.17 7.22
N LEU A 298 6.71 11.88 7.42
CA LEU A 298 5.65 11.43 8.32
C LEU A 298 5.85 12.04 9.72
N PRO A 299 4.79 12.53 10.41
CA PRO A 299 4.90 13.25 11.68
C PRO A 299 5.66 12.51 12.80
N MET A 300 5.63 11.17 12.84
CA MET A 300 6.46 10.33 13.73
C MET A 300 7.63 9.62 13.02
N GLY A 301 7.99 10.08 11.82
CA GLY A 301 9.16 9.63 11.08
C GLY A 301 10.48 10.06 11.71
N SER A 302 10.85 9.56 12.90
CA SER A 302 12.25 9.60 13.36
C SER A 302 12.59 8.70 14.58
N ARG A 303 12.09 7.46 14.65
CA ARG A 303 12.63 6.45 15.59
C ARG A 303 13.56 5.42 14.94
N GLY A 304 14.26 5.84 13.88
CA GLY A 304 15.47 5.17 13.38
C GLY A 304 15.34 4.46 12.03
N ALA A 305 14.13 4.13 11.57
CA ALA A 305 13.90 3.53 10.25
C ALA A 305 13.35 4.55 9.24
N PRO A 306 13.89 4.63 8.00
CA PRO A 306 13.34 5.50 6.98
C PRO A 306 11.94 5.01 6.55
N ASN A 307 11.02 5.94 6.31
CA ASN A 307 9.75 5.66 5.65
C ASN A 307 9.73 6.41 4.32
N ARG A 308 9.16 5.80 3.28
CA ARG A 308 9.07 6.39 1.93
C ARG A 308 7.61 6.50 1.51
N VAL A 309 7.31 7.57 0.79
CA VAL A 309 6.00 7.83 0.21
C VAL A 309 6.18 8.00 -1.29
N THR A 310 5.45 7.21 -2.06
CA THR A 310 5.31 7.39 -3.50
C THR A 310 3.87 7.83 -3.75
N TYR A 311 3.72 9.02 -4.33
CA TYR A 311 2.42 9.63 -4.61
C TYR A 311 2.20 9.65 -6.12
N HIS A 312 1.00 9.32 -6.57
CA HIS A 312 0.55 9.57 -7.93
C HIS A 312 -0.70 10.46 -7.87
N PRO A 313 -0.67 11.66 -8.46
CA PRO A 313 -1.79 12.59 -8.42
C PRO A 313 -2.99 12.07 -9.21
N ALA A 314 -4.14 12.72 -9.03
CA ALA A 314 -5.27 12.55 -9.92
C ALA A 314 -4.93 13.05 -11.33
N ASP A 315 -5.38 12.34 -12.36
CA ASP A 315 -5.08 12.64 -13.77
C ASP A 315 -5.85 13.87 -14.29
N ALA A 316 -6.89 14.32 -13.58
CA ALA A 316 -7.79 15.38 -14.03
C ALA A 316 -7.11 16.73 -14.39
N ASN A 317 -5.86 16.97 -13.93
CA ASN A 317 -5.10 18.19 -14.22
C ASN A 317 -3.61 17.93 -14.52
N GLY A 318 -3.25 16.69 -14.87
CA GLY A 318 -1.86 16.31 -15.17
C GLY A 318 -1.55 16.34 -16.67
N LEU A 319 -0.26 16.48 -17.01
CA LEU A 319 0.25 16.18 -18.35
C LEU A 319 1.22 15.01 -18.24
N THR A 320 0.80 13.85 -18.73
CA THR A 320 1.66 12.66 -18.77
C THR A 320 2.63 12.79 -19.93
N ILE A 321 3.90 13.03 -19.62
CA ILE A 321 4.97 13.09 -20.63
C ILE A 321 5.33 11.68 -21.08
N HIS A 322 5.60 10.78 -20.13
CA HIS A 322 6.07 9.45 -20.44
C HIS A 322 5.81 8.45 -19.29
N THR A 323 5.16 7.34 -19.62
CA THR A 323 4.82 6.24 -18.71
C THR A 323 5.82 5.09 -18.67
N PHE A 324 6.55 4.86 -19.78
CA PHE A 324 7.42 3.70 -20.01
C PHE A 324 6.71 2.32 -19.94
N ASP A 325 5.42 2.30 -20.28
CA ASP A 325 4.57 1.14 -20.06
C ASP A 325 4.75 0.01 -21.11
N GLY A 326 5.60 0.14 -22.14
CA GLY A 326 5.81 -0.94 -23.13
C GLY A 326 6.83 -0.63 -24.23
N PRO A 327 7.22 -1.60 -25.09
CA PRO A 327 8.27 -1.45 -26.10
C PRO A 327 8.12 -0.22 -27.02
N ASP A 328 6.89 0.16 -27.33
CA ASP A 328 6.57 1.32 -28.17
C ASP A 328 6.87 2.66 -27.48
N SER A 329 7.09 2.64 -26.17
CA SER A 329 7.51 3.79 -25.37
C SER A 329 9.04 4.00 -25.41
N ILE A 330 9.80 3.23 -26.17
CA ILE A 330 11.22 3.51 -26.42
C ILE A 330 11.34 4.35 -27.70
N GLY A 331 12.07 5.46 -27.62
CA GLY A 331 12.37 6.35 -28.74
C GLY A 331 11.36 7.47 -28.95
N THR A 332 10.14 7.32 -28.46
CA THR A 332 9.08 8.35 -28.51
C THR A 332 8.32 8.36 -27.18
N ASN A 333 7.95 9.54 -26.69
CA ASN A 333 7.13 9.68 -25.48
C ASN A 333 5.64 9.73 -25.78
N ASP A 334 4.81 9.76 -24.74
CA ASP A 334 3.35 9.66 -24.84
C ASP A 334 2.70 10.89 -25.51
N LEU A 335 3.44 12.00 -25.63
CA LEU A 335 3.04 13.19 -26.38
C LEU A 335 3.41 13.10 -27.88
N GLY A 336 4.17 12.08 -28.29
CA GLY A 336 4.66 11.92 -29.66
C GLY A 336 5.98 12.65 -29.96
N GLY A 337 6.66 13.13 -28.92
CA GLY A 337 7.99 13.73 -29.06
C GLY A 337 9.11 12.69 -29.04
N THR A 338 10.17 12.95 -29.79
CA THR A 338 11.31 12.02 -29.90
C THR A 338 12.15 12.03 -28.63
N GLN A 339 12.54 10.86 -28.16
CA GLN A 339 13.60 10.71 -27.18
C GLN A 339 14.96 10.96 -27.82
N SER A 340 15.84 11.59 -27.06
CA SER A 340 17.26 11.73 -27.38
C SER A 340 18.06 11.25 -26.19
N GLY A 341 19.28 10.79 -26.39
CA GLY A 341 20.10 10.42 -25.25
C GLY A 341 21.47 9.91 -25.63
N GLN A 342 22.39 10.13 -24.72
CA GLN A 342 23.65 9.40 -24.66
C GLN A 342 23.56 8.51 -23.43
N ILE A 343 22.90 7.37 -23.58
CA ILE A 343 22.73 6.39 -22.50
C ILE A 343 23.63 5.20 -22.84
N GLY A 344 24.30 4.64 -21.83
CA GLY A 344 25.24 3.54 -22.03
C GLY A 344 24.53 2.28 -22.50
N SER A 345 23.82 1.64 -21.57
CA SER A 345 22.96 0.49 -21.85
C SER A 345 21.58 0.78 -21.28
N TYR A 346 20.52 0.49 -22.03
CA TYR A 346 19.15 0.66 -21.57
C TYR A 346 18.23 -0.41 -22.17
N GLY A 347 17.08 -0.61 -21.52
CA GLY A 347 16.02 -1.49 -21.98
C GLY A 347 14.76 -1.33 -21.14
N LEU A 348 13.70 -2.02 -21.55
CA LEU A 348 12.50 -2.18 -20.73
C LEU A 348 12.54 -3.53 -20.02
N CYS A 349 11.96 -3.57 -18.83
CA CYS A 349 11.82 -4.78 -18.03
C CYS A 349 10.53 -4.68 -17.19
N GLY A 350 10.15 -5.78 -16.51
CA GLY A 350 9.01 -5.79 -15.59
C GLY A 350 7.62 -5.86 -16.24
N ASN A 351 7.56 -5.81 -17.56
CA ASN A 351 6.34 -5.99 -18.33
C ASN A 351 6.35 -7.39 -18.95
N LEU A 352 5.28 -8.15 -18.74
CA LEU A 352 4.69 -9.20 -19.58
C LEU A 352 4.06 -10.31 -18.72
N ASP A 353 2.79 -10.62 -19.04
CA ASP A 353 2.11 -11.84 -18.64
C ASP A 353 3.01 -13.06 -18.96
N GLU A 354 3.35 -13.83 -17.94
CA GLU A 354 4.06 -15.11 -18.04
C GLU A 354 5.49 -15.09 -18.62
N GLY A 355 6.41 -14.44 -17.90
CA GLY A 355 7.80 -14.91 -17.81
C GLY A 355 8.81 -14.26 -18.77
N GLN A 356 9.87 -13.73 -18.14
CA GLN A 356 11.11 -13.17 -18.70
C GLN A 356 11.10 -11.68 -19.06
N ASP A 357 11.29 -10.83 -18.04
CA ASP A 357 12.54 -10.07 -17.82
C ASP A 357 12.44 -9.35 -16.46
N ALA A 358 13.09 -9.92 -15.43
CA ALA A 358 13.20 -9.26 -14.13
C ALA A 358 14.03 -7.98 -14.29
N CYS A 359 13.54 -6.86 -13.74
CA CYS A 359 14.34 -5.63 -13.72
C CYS A 359 15.60 -5.76 -12.85
N ALA A 360 15.52 -6.60 -11.81
CA ALA A 360 16.68 -6.96 -10.99
C ALA A 360 17.48 -8.10 -11.66
N THR A 361 18.81 -7.92 -11.76
CA THR A 361 19.73 -8.98 -12.17
C THR A 361 20.06 -9.90 -10.99
N GLY A 362 19.53 -11.12 -10.99
CA GLY A 362 19.85 -12.11 -9.96
C GLY A 362 18.91 -13.31 -10.02
N GLY A 363 19.43 -14.47 -10.41
CA GLY A 363 18.67 -15.72 -10.38
C GLY A 363 18.19 -16.01 -8.96
N GLY A 364 16.88 -16.02 -8.74
CA GLY A 364 16.28 -16.20 -7.43
C GLY A 364 16.66 -17.55 -6.80
N PHE A 365 17.04 -17.52 -5.52
CA PHE A 365 16.98 -18.69 -4.66
C PHE A 365 15.50 -19.08 -4.51
N TRP A 366 15.16 -20.36 -4.58
CA TRP A 366 13.78 -20.93 -4.70
C TRP A 366 13.04 -20.78 -6.05
N GLY A 367 13.67 -20.27 -7.12
CA GLY A 367 12.94 -20.02 -8.38
C GLY A 367 12.06 -18.76 -8.32
N LEU A 368 12.31 -17.89 -7.34
CA LEU A 368 11.63 -16.61 -7.10
C LEU A 368 12.17 -15.48 -7.97
N SER A 369 12.75 -15.78 -9.14
CA SER A 369 13.03 -14.76 -10.18
C SER A 369 11.76 -14.03 -10.62
N GLY A 370 10.60 -14.56 -10.23
CA GLY A 370 9.28 -13.96 -10.36
C GLY A 370 8.77 -13.19 -9.14
N GLN A 371 9.60 -12.55 -8.31
CA GLN A 371 9.14 -11.88 -7.07
C GLN A 371 9.51 -10.40 -6.96
N ASP A 372 9.64 -9.75 -8.11
CA ASP A 372 9.65 -8.30 -8.13
C ASP A 372 8.29 -7.76 -7.62
N PRO A 373 8.26 -6.86 -6.62
CA PRO A 373 7.03 -6.26 -6.14
C PRO A 373 6.29 -5.50 -7.27
N HIS A 374 6.98 -5.13 -8.34
CA HIS A 374 6.47 -4.34 -9.46
C HIS A 374 6.21 -5.16 -10.73
N GLN A 375 5.83 -6.45 -10.61
CA GLN A 375 5.61 -7.36 -11.75
C GLN A 375 4.46 -7.03 -12.71
N ALA A 376 3.87 -5.86 -12.61
CA ALA A 376 2.86 -5.38 -13.55
C ALA A 376 3.25 -4.01 -14.15
N LEU A 377 4.50 -3.59 -13.95
CA LEU A 377 4.99 -2.29 -14.36
C LEU A 377 6.11 -2.40 -15.39
N GLY A 378 5.83 -1.91 -16.59
CA GLY A 378 6.87 -1.54 -17.54
C GLY A 378 7.80 -0.51 -16.91
N ARG A 379 9.10 -0.83 -16.89
CA ARG A 379 10.13 0.04 -16.33
C ARG A 379 11.26 0.22 -17.32
N PHE A 380 11.64 1.47 -17.50
CA PHE A 380 12.87 1.81 -18.19
C PHE A 380 14.07 1.63 -17.26
N ARG A 381 14.91 0.65 -17.57
CA ARG A 381 16.17 0.41 -16.89
C ARG A 381 17.30 0.98 -17.73
N ALA A 382 18.17 1.76 -17.10
CA ALA A 382 19.35 2.32 -17.75
C ALA A 382 20.58 2.24 -16.85
N ILE A 383 21.73 1.91 -17.46
CA ILE A 383 23.05 2.02 -16.85
C ILE A 383 23.68 3.31 -17.36
N TYR A 384 24.08 4.18 -16.43
CA TYR A 384 24.64 5.47 -16.75
C TYR A 384 25.91 5.79 -15.97
N THR A 385 26.70 6.69 -16.56
CA THR A 385 27.91 7.28 -15.97
C THR A 385 27.83 8.79 -16.11
N SER A 386 28.79 9.51 -15.53
CA SER A 386 28.86 10.97 -15.67
C SER A 386 28.89 11.38 -17.15
N GLY A 387 27.97 12.27 -17.54
CA GLY A 387 27.79 12.75 -18.91
C GLY A 387 26.70 12.04 -19.72
N HIS A 388 26.13 10.94 -19.20
CA HIS A 388 24.94 10.34 -19.81
C HIS A 388 23.68 11.13 -19.49
N TYR A 389 22.72 11.13 -20.43
CA TYR A 389 21.41 11.76 -20.25
C TYR A 389 20.35 11.09 -21.13
N LEU A 390 19.10 11.16 -20.67
CA LEU A 390 17.89 10.91 -21.46
C LEU A 390 17.15 12.25 -21.58
N GLY A 391 16.84 12.66 -22.81
CA GLY A 391 16.12 13.89 -23.11
C GLY A 391 14.79 13.57 -23.78
N GLU A 392 13.72 14.15 -23.25
CA GLU A 392 12.36 14.04 -23.76
C GLU A 392 12.01 15.30 -24.57
N THR A 393 11.80 15.17 -25.88
CA THR A 393 11.33 16.30 -26.69
C THR A 393 9.84 16.48 -26.44
N ILE A 394 9.39 17.71 -26.22
CA ILE A 394 7.98 18.02 -25.99
C ILE A 394 7.44 18.68 -27.27
N PRO A 395 6.40 18.13 -27.89
CA PRO A 395 5.80 18.74 -29.08
C PRO A 395 5.35 20.17 -28.82
N THR A 396 5.38 21.02 -29.85
CA THR A 396 4.99 22.44 -29.72
C THR A 396 3.55 22.62 -29.22
N ALA A 397 2.66 21.66 -29.51
CA ALA A 397 1.28 21.68 -29.03
C ALA A 397 1.16 21.57 -27.50
N ASP A 398 2.16 20.97 -26.84
CA ASP A 398 2.17 20.65 -25.41
C ASP A 398 3.28 21.40 -24.66
N ALA A 399 3.88 22.43 -25.28
CA ALA A 399 5.06 23.13 -24.76
C ALA A 399 4.75 24.25 -23.75
N ASP A 400 3.46 24.61 -23.55
CA ASP A 400 3.05 25.58 -22.54
C ASP A 400 2.76 24.87 -21.21
N TRP A 401 3.68 25.06 -20.25
CA TRP A 401 3.59 24.44 -18.93
C TRP A 401 3.21 25.42 -17.82
N THR A 402 2.80 26.65 -18.15
CA THR A 402 2.50 27.70 -17.17
C THR A 402 1.38 27.33 -16.20
N ALA A 403 0.54 26.36 -16.56
CA ALA A 403 -0.51 25.83 -15.71
C ALA A 403 -0.04 24.79 -14.68
N TYR A 404 1.18 24.25 -14.80
CA TYR A 404 1.68 23.18 -13.93
C TYR A 404 2.67 23.74 -12.89
N GLY A 405 2.49 23.33 -11.62
CA GLY A 405 3.36 23.74 -10.51
C GLY A 405 4.45 22.74 -10.14
N THR A 406 4.42 21.52 -10.68
CA THR A 406 5.30 20.42 -10.27
C THR A 406 5.59 19.50 -11.45
N LEU A 407 6.86 19.10 -11.58
CA LEU A 407 7.29 17.98 -12.42
C LEU A 407 7.52 16.77 -11.52
N GLN A 408 6.86 15.65 -11.83
CA GLN A 408 7.03 14.41 -11.08
C GLN A 408 7.53 13.30 -12.00
N PHE A 409 8.44 12.48 -11.48
CA PHE A 409 8.84 11.21 -12.07
C PHE A 409 9.12 10.21 -10.96
N ARG A 410 9.09 8.93 -11.31
CA ARG A 410 9.32 7.81 -10.39
C ARG A 410 10.57 7.07 -10.83
N ALA A 411 11.50 6.84 -9.91
CA ALA A 411 12.76 6.17 -10.19
C ALA A 411 13.31 5.51 -8.93
N SER A 412 14.06 4.43 -9.12
CA SER A 412 14.76 3.71 -8.05
C SER A 412 16.18 3.38 -8.49
N ALA A 413 17.11 3.30 -7.54
CA ALA A 413 18.40 2.68 -7.80
C ALA A 413 18.22 1.17 -8.04
N ASP A 414 19.01 0.60 -8.94
CA ASP A 414 19.08 -0.85 -9.10
C ASP A 414 19.77 -1.48 -7.88
N VAL A 415 19.27 -2.61 -7.42
CA VAL A 415 19.68 -3.21 -6.15
C VAL A 415 20.72 -4.30 -6.39
N GLU A 416 21.92 -3.87 -6.76
CA GLU A 416 23.09 -4.76 -6.73
C GLU A 416 23.73 -4.72 -5.33
N PRO A 417 24.26 -5.86 -4.81
CA PRO A 417 24.97 -5.87 -3.52
C PRO A 417 26.09 -4.81 -3.47
N GLY A 418 25.98 -3.85 -2.54
CA GLY A 418 26.95 -2.77 -2.41
C GLY A 418 26.78 -1.62 -3.43
N GLY A 419 25.65 -1.58 -4.15
CA GLY A 419 25.28 -0.47 -5.01
C GLY A 419 25.32 0.85 -4.25
N GLN A 420 26.13 1.80 -4.74
CA GLN A 420 26.07 3.17 -4.25
C GLN A 420 24.75 3.77 -4.71
N GLY A 421 24.06 4.49 -3.83
CA GLY A 421 22.92 5.31 -4.24
C GLY A 421 23.28 6.17 -5.44
N THR A 422 22.31 6.44 -6.29
CA THR A 422 22.52 7.25 -7.49
C THR A 422 21.94 8.63 -7.30
N ASN A 423 22.49 9.63 -8.00
CA ASN A 423 21.91 10.95 -8.05
C ASN A 423 21.61 11.32 -9.50
N LEU A 424 20.38 11.73 -9.74
CA LEU A 424 19.94 12.24 -11.03
C LEU A 424 19.93 13.77 -10.99
N ARG A 425 20.23 14.39 -12.12
CA ARG A 425 20.01 15.81 -12.35
C ARG A 425 18.89 15.96 -13.35
N VAL A 426 17.82 16.63 -12.94
CA VAL A 426 16.69 16.96 -13.81
C VAL A 426 16.97 18.30 -14.46
N ALA A 427 16.77 18.38 -15.77
CA ALA A 427 16.99 19.59 -16.55
C ALA A 427 15.73 19.94 -17.36
N LEU A 428 15.29 21.19 -17.29
CA LEU A 428 14.25 21.73 -18.15
C LEU A 428 14.87 22.75 -19.09
N ARG A 429 14.71 22.54 -20.40
CA ARG A 429 15.18 23.45 -21.43
C ARG A 429 13.99 24.10 -22.12
N ASP A 430 13.96 25.43 -22.16
CA ASP A 430 12.90 26.15 -22.85
C ASP A 430 13.17 26.33 -24.36
N GLN A 431 12.22 26.95 -25.08
CA GLN A 431 12.34 27.20 -26.52
C GLN A 431 13.43 28.21 -26.89
N SER A 432 13.88 29.05 -25.95
CA SER A 432 15.00 29.98 -26.15
C SER A 432 16.36 29.32 -25.96
N GLY A 433 16.37 28.11 -25.38
CA GLY A 433 17.56 27.30 -25.12
C GLY A 433 18.11 27.46 -23.71
N GLU A 434 17.47 28.29 -22.87
CA GLU A 434 17.80 28.43 -21.44
C GLU A 434 17.48 27.12 -20.71
N VAL A 435 18.30 26.80 -19.70
CA VAL A 435 18.18 25.52 -18.97
C VAL A 435 18.17 25.77 -17.47
N ALA A 436 17.15 25.23 -16.80
CA ALA A 436 17.10 25.12 -15.35
C ALA A 436 17.45 23.68 -14.92
N PHE A 437 18.17 23.55 -13.80
CA PHE A 437 18.59 22.26 -13.26
C PHE A 437 18.19 22.11 -11.80
N VAL A 438 17.86 20.88 -11.41
CA VAL A 438 17.66 20.46 -10.02
C VAL A 438 18.37 19.13 -9.83
N ASP A 439 19.25 19.03 -8.83
CA ASP A 439 19.78 17.74 -8.38
C ASP A 439 18.73 17.06 -7.50
N VAL A 440 18.42 15.78 -7.76
CA VAL A 440 17.37 15.07 -7.00
C VAL A 440 17.70 15.02 -5.52
N SER A 441 18.99 14.87 -5.18
CA SER A 441 19.49 14.92 -3.80
C SER A 441 19.18 16.23 -3.05
N ASP A 442 18.90 17.32 -3.76
CA ASP A 442 18.54 18.60 -3.12
C ASP A 442 17.07 18.61 -2.66
N VAL A 443 16.26 17.67 -3.16
CA VAL A 443 14.82 17.56 -2.89
C VAL A 443 14.51 16.31 -2.06
N THR A 444 15.21 15.19 -2.31
CA THR A 444 14.92 13.91 -1.66
C THR A 444 16.12 12.96 -1.65
N ASP A 445 16.18 12.06 -0.68
CA ASP A 445 17.17 10.98 -0.54
C ASP A 445 16.64 9.62 -1.04
N THR A 446 15.55 9.61 -1.80
CA THR A 446 14.85 8.39 -2.27
C THR A 446 15.66 7.54 -3.25
N LEU A 447 16.62 8.12 -3.98
CA LEU A 447 17.49 7.38 -4.91
C LEU A 447 18.68 6.67 -4.22
N THR A 448 18.52 6.33 -2.94
CA THR A 448 19.48 5.52 -2.18
C THR A 448 19.18 4.03 -2.34
N ALA A 449 20.21 3.19 -2.27
CA ALA A 449 20.02 1.75 -2.26
C ALA A 449 19.26 1.34 -0.99
N PRO A 450 18.30 0.40 -1.07
CA PRO A 450 17.65 -0.16 0.11
C PRO A 450 18.69 -0.87 1.00
N PRO A 451 18.43 -0.99 2.31
CA PRO A 451 19.42 -1.43 3.29
C PRO A 451 19.77 -2.91 3.22
N GLY A 452 19.03 -3.71 2.44
CA GLY A 452 19.23 -5.15 2.33
C GLY A 452 20.53 -5.54 1.64
N ASN A 453 21.15 -6.60 2.14
CA ASN A 453 22.42 -7.11 1.63
C ASN A 453 22.28 -8.37 0.76
N SER A 454 21.07 -8.96 0.69
CA SER A 454 20.80 -10.20 -0.05
C SER A 454 19.79 -9.97 -1.16
N PRO A 455 20.23 -9.92 -2.43
CA PRO A 455 19.36 -9.63 -3.56
C PRO A 455 18.39 -10.79 -3.90
N SER A 456 18.43 -11.90 -3.17
CA SER A 456 17.58 -13.07 -3.44
C SER A 456 16.29 -13.11 -2.62
N ILE A 457 16.20 -12.33 -1.53
CA ILE A 457 15.02 -12.30 -0.63
C ILE A 457 14.61 -10.87 -0.29
N THR A 458 15.54 -9.90 -0.32
CA THR A 458 15.28 -8.55 0.18
C THR A 458 15.58 -7.34 -0.73
N PRO A 459 15.98 -7.43 -2.01
CA PRO A 459 15.96 -6.25 -2.86
C PRO A 459 14.54 -6.06 -3.36
N ARG A 460 13.68 -5.53 -2.50
CA ARG A 460 12.46 -4.92 -2.97
C ARG A 460 12.95 -3.68 -3.72
N ILE A 461 12.99 -3.70 -5.05
CA ILE A 461 13.15 -2.47 -5.83
C ILE A 461 12.06 -1.56 -5.29
N MET A 462 12.42 -0.45 -4.65
CA MET A 462 11.46 0.47 -4.06
C MET A 462 11.52 1.76 -4.86
N MET A 463 10.43 2.07 -5.56
CA MET A 463 10.28 3.23 -6.44
C MET A 463 9.33 4.28 -5.89
#